data_AF-A0A0X8GL64-F1
#
_entry.id   AF-A0A0X8GL64-F1
#
_cell.length_a   1.000
_cell.length_b   1.000
_cell.length_c   1.000
_cell.angle_alpha   90.00
_cell.angle_beta   90.00
_cell.angle_gamma   90.00
#
_symmetry.space_group_name_H-M   'P 1'
#
loop_
_entity.id
_entity.type
_entity.pdbx_description
1 polymer ?
#
loop_
_entity_poly.entity_id
_entity_poly.type
_entity_poly.pdbx_seq_one_letter_code
_entity_poly.pdbx_strand_id
1 'polypeptide(L)'
;MTIRNQRLSLLKQPISSTLNQHLIDYPTPSNLSYWWGFGSLAGICLVIQIVTGVFLAMHYTPHVDLAFNSVEHVMRDVEGGWLLRYMHANGASMFLIVVHLHIFRGLYHASYSSPREFVRCLGVVIFLLMIVTAFTGYVPPWGQMSFWGATVITSLASAIPVVGDTIVTWLWGGFSVDNATLNRFFSLHHLLPFILVGASLLHLAALHQYGSNNPLGVHSEMDQISFYPYFYVKDLVGWVAFAIFFSIWIFYAPNVLGHPDNYIPANPMPTPPHIVPEWYFLPIHAILRSIPDKSGGVAAIAPVFICLLALPFFKSMYVRSSSFRPIHQGIFWLLLADRLLLGWIGCQPVEAPFVTIGQIPPFVFFLFFAITPIPGRVGRGIPNSYTDETDQ
;
A
#
# COMPACT_ATOMS: atom_id res chain seq x y z
N MET A 1 -34.39 10.27 -26.66
CA MET A 1 -34.44 8.82 -26.37
C MET A 1 -34.21 8.07 -27.68
N THR A 2 -33.08 7.38 -27.83
CA THR A 2 -32.75 6.67 -29.08
C THR A 2 -33.34 5.26 -29.01
N ILE A 3 -34.35 4.96 -29.81
CA ILE A 3 -34.97 3.63 -29.83
C ILE A 3 -34.03 2.65 -30.55
N ARG A 4 -33.54 1.62 -29.85
CA ARG A 4 -32.71 0.55 -30.43
C ARG A 4 -33.58 -0.61 -30.92
N ASN A 5 -34.10 -0.49 -32.15
CA ASN A 5 -34.87 -1.56 -32.79
C ASN A 5 -33.98 -2.65 -33.43
N GLN A 6 -32.69 -2.38 -33.60
CA GLN A 6 -31.72 -3.29 -34.18
C GLN A 6 -30.39 -3.21 -33.41
N ARG A 7 -29.62 -4.30 -33.39
CA ARG A 7 -28.31 -4.35 -32.73
C ARG A 7 -27.27 -3.68 -33.62
N LEU A 8 -26.69 -2.57 -33.14
CA LEU A 8 -25.72 -1.77 -33.90
C LEU A 8 -24.25 -2.09 -33.54
N SER A 9 -23.96 -2.30 -32.25
CA SER A 9 -22.62 -2.59 -31.76
C SER A 9 -22.68 -3.64 -30.67
N LEU A 10 -21.74 -4.58 -30.70
CA LEU A 10 -21.57 -5.59 -29.65
C LEU A 10 -21.25 -4.93 -28.31
N LEU A 11 -20.37 -3.92 -28.29
CA LEU A 11 -19.98 -3.19 -27.07
C LEU A 11 -21.16 -2.60 -26.30
N LYS A 12 -22.19 -2.19 -27.04
CA LYS A 12 -23.40 -1.58 -26.50
C LYS A 12 -24.47 -2.59 -26.06
N GLN A 13 -24.24 -3.91 -26.21
CA GLN A 13 -25.16 -4.95 -25.75
C GLN A 13 -25.05 -5.20 -24.23
N PRO A 14 -26.08 -5.76 -23.57
CA PRO A 14 -26.08 -5.94 -22.11
C PRO A 14 -24.88 -6.70 -21.53
N ILE A 15 -24.33 -7.67 -22.28
CA ILE A 15 -23.17 -8.46 -21.84
C ILE A 15 -21.90 -7.61 -21.65
N SER A 16 -21.72 -6.57 -22.46
CA SER A 16 -20.50 -5.75 -22.49
C SER A 16 -20.75 -4.29 -22.16
N SER A 17 -22.00 -3.85 -21.97
CA SER A 17 -22.34 -2.44 -21.81
C SER A 17 -21.65 -1.83 -20.60
N THR A 18 -21.56 -2.57 -19.50
CA THR A 18 -20.87 -2.12 -18.28
C THR A 18 -19.37 -1.97 -18.52
N LEU A 19 -18.74 -2.94 -19.20
CA LEU A 19 -17.32 -2.85 -19.56
C LEU A 19 -17.07 -1.69 -20.52
N ASN A 20 -17.95 -1.51 -21.51
CA ASN A 20 -17.86 -0.40 -22.44
C ASN A 20 -17.94 0.95 -21.71
N GLN A 21 -18.92 1.13 -20.83
CA GLN A 21 -19.11 2.40 -20.12
C GLN A 21 -17.99 2.71 -19.13
N HIS A 22 -17.45 1.72 -18.43
CA HIS A 22 -16.47 1.93 -17.36
C HIS A 22 -15.01 1.70 -17.74
N LEU A 23 -14.71 1.12 -18.91
CA LEU A 23 -13.33 0.89 -19.36
C LEU A 23 -13.03 1.46 -20.76
N ILE A 24 -14.02 1.59 -21.64
CA ILE A 24 -13.81 2.08 -23.02
C ILE A 24 -14.19 3.55 -23.11
N ASP A 25 -15.47 3.85 -22.90
CA ASP A 25 -16.08 5.17 -23.06
C ASP A 25 -15.99 6.05 -21.81
N TYR A 26 -15.37 5.56 -20.72
CA TYR A 26 -15.29 6.32 -19.47
C TYR A 26 -14.52 7.64 -19.67
N PRO A 27 -15.15 8.80 -19.46
CA PRO A 27 -14.52 10.08 -19.78
C PRO A 27 -13.50 10.46 -18.71
N THR A 28 -12.30 10.82 -19.14
CA THR A 28 -11.15 11.07 -18.29
C THR A 28 -10.48 12.39 -18.68
N PRO A 29 -10.01 13.24 -17.73
CA PRO A 29 -9.36 14.50 -18.07
C PRO A 29 -8.18 14.29 -19.02
N SER A 30 -8.11 15.03 -20.12
CA SER A 30 -7.11 14.84 -21.18
C SER A 30 -5.65 14.97 -20.69
N ASN A 31 -5.43 15.73 -19.61
CA ASN A 31 -4.12 16.14 -19.13
C ASN A 31 -3.56 15.29 -17.97
N LEU A 32 -4.07 14.08 -17.71
CA LEU A 32 -3.44 13.22 -16.70
C LEU A 32 -1.98 12.95 -17.10
N SER A 33 -1.08 12.87 -16.12
CA SER A 33 0.32 12.48 -16.34
C SER A 33 0.55 11.00 -16.05
N TYR A 34 1.77 10.48 -16.21
CA TYR A 34 2.07 9.06 -15.97
C TYR A 34 1.84 8.61 -14.52
N TRP A 35 1.76 9.54 -13.56
CA TRP A 35 1.48 9.22 -12.16
C TRP A 35 0.16 8.47 -11.95
N TRP A 36 -0.85 8.67 -12.81
CA TRP A 36 -2.12 7.94 -12.71
C TRP A 36 -2.01 6.46 -13.10
N GLY A 37 -0.98 6.09 -13.88
CA GLY A 37 -0.72 4.71 -14.26
C GLY A 37 -0.39 3.79 -13.08
N PHE A 38 0.08 4.33 -11.95
CA PHE A 38 0.34 3.53 -10.74
C PHE A 38 -0.92 2.92 -10.12
N GLY A 39 -2.10 3.51 -10.33
CA GLY A 39 -3.36 2.89 -9.91
C GLY A 39 -3.69 1.63 -10.72
N SER A 40 -3.58 1.75 -12.04
CA SER A 40 -3.72 0.64 -13.00
C SER A 40 -2.70 -0.47 -12.72
N LEU A 41 -1.45 -0.08 -12.47
CA LEU A 41 -0.35 -0.99 -12.19
C LEU A 41 -0.51 -1.75 -10.86
N ALA A 42 -1.08 -1.13 -9.83
CA ALA A 42 -1.42 -1.80 -8.58
C ALA A 42 -2.42 -2.94 -8.81
N GLY A 43 -3.38 -2.77 -9.74
CA GLY A 43 -4.29 -3.84 -10.16
C GLY A 43 -3.55 -5.01 -10.84
N ILE A 44 -2.57 -4.72 -11.70
CA ILE A 44 -1.72 -5.75 -12.32
C ILE A 44 -0.91 -6.51 -11.27
N CYS A 45 -0.29 -5.79 -10.33
CA CYS A 45 0.45 -6.43 -9.23
C CYS A 45 -0.45 -7.38 -8.42
N LEU A 46 -1.69 -6.97 -8.10
CA LEU A 46 -2.65 -7.83 -7.41
C LEU A 46 -2.94 -9.11 -8.19
N VAL A 47 -3.16 -9.02 -9.50
CA VAL A 47 -3.38 -10.21 -10.36
C VAL A 47 -2.14 -11.11 -10.38
N ILE A 48 -0.93 -10.55 -10.54
CA ILE A 48 0.32 -11.32 -10.50
C ILE A 48 0.44 -12.08 -9.17
N GLN A 49 0.17 -11.41 -8.05
CA GLN A 49 0.24 -12.02 -6.71
C GLN A 49 -0.77 -13.16 -6.54
N ILE A 50 -2.02 -12.97 -6.97
CA ILE A 50 -3.04 -14.02 -6.88
C ILE A 50 -2.66 -15.22 -7.75
N VAL A 51 -2.28 -15.00 -9.02
CA VAL A 51 -1.93 -16.09 -9.93
C VAL A 51 -0.72 -16.85 -9.40
N THR A 52 0.39 -16.18 -9.13
CA THR A 52 1.60 -16.85 -8.60
C THR A 52 1.34 -17.53 -7.26
N GLY A 53 0.57 -16.91 -6.37
CA GLY A 53 0.23 -17.48 -5.06
C GLY A 53 -0.60 -18.76 -5.16
N VAL A 54 -1.58 -18.81 -6.07
CA VAL A 54 -2.40 -20.01 -6.29
C VAL A 54 -1.54 -21.17 -6.82
N PHE A 55 -0.65 -20.91 -7.79
CA PHE A 55 0.25 -21.96 -8.30
C PHE A 55 1.27 -22.41 -7.26
N LEU A 56 1.79 -21.51 -6.42
CA LEU A 56 2.67 -21.87 -5.29
C LEU A 56 1.93 -22.72 -4.25
N ALA A 57 0.68 -22.39 -3.95
CA ALA A 57 -0.15 -23.12 -2.99
C ALA A 57 -0.41 -24.57 -3.41
N MET A 58 -0.34 -24.91 -4.69
CA MET A 58 -0.45 -26.30 -5.18
C MET A 58 0.70 -27.20 -4.71
N HIS A 59 1.82 -26.61 -4.29
CA HIS A 59 3.04 -27.32 -3.90
C HIS A 59 3.49 -27.05 -2.44
N TYR A 60 2.85 -26.11 -1.75
CA TYR A 60 3.21 -25.73 -0.39
C TYR A 60 2.48 -26.58 0.66
N THR A 61 3.17 -26.95 1.74
CA THR A 61 2.59 -27.72 2.86
C THR A 61 2.58 -26.90 4.16
N PRO A 62 1.41 -26.51 4.71
CA PRO A 62 1.31 -25.71 5.94
C PRO A 62 1.47 -26.57 7.21
N HIS A 63 2.64 -27.19 7.38
CA HIS A 63 3.04 -27.93 8.58
C HIS A 63 4.45 -27.51 9.03
N VAL A 64 4.70 -27.29 10.32
CA VAL A 64 5.98 -26.71 10.80
C VAL A 64 7.21 -27.50 10.35
N ASP A 65 7.11 -28.82 10.32
CA ASP A 65 8.21 -29.71 9.91
C ASP A 65 8.45 -29.74 8.38
N LEU A 66 7.47 -29.29 7.60
CA LEU A 66 7.45 -29.45 6.14
C LEU A 66 7.46 -28.12 5.39
N ALA A 67 7.07 -27.02 6.03
CA ALA A 67 6.86 -25.73 5.37
C ALA A 67 8.12 -25.25 4.64
N PHE A 68 9.25 -25.14 5.34
CA PHE A 68 10.52 -24.73 4.76
C PHE A 68 10.96 -25.67 3.62
N ASN A 69 10.91 -26.98 3.85
CA ASN A 69 11.29 -27.99 2.86
C ASN A 69 10.38 -27.97 1.62
N SER A 70 9.09 -27.69 1.78
CA SER A 70 8.15 -27.55 0.64
C SER A 70 8.45 -26.32 -0.21
N VAL A 71 8.93 -25.23 0.39
CA VAL A 71 9.42 -24.05 -0.35
C VAL A 71 10.71 -24.37 -1.09
N GLU A 72 11.64 -25.12 -0.49
CA GLU A 72 12.85 -25.58 -1.18
C GLU A 72 12.54 -26.57 -2.31
N HIS A 73 11.54 -27.44 -2.14
CA HIS A 73 11.01 -28.31 -3.19
C HIS A 73 10.52 -27.48 -4.40
N VAL A 74 9.73 -26.43 -4.16
CA VAL A 74 9.32 -25.50 -5.24
C VAL A 74 10.52 -24.85 -5.92
N MET A 75 11.55 -24.50 -5.16
CA MET A 75 12.74 -23.86 -5.72
C MET A 75 13.59 -24.77 -6.61
N ARG A 76 13.56 -26.08 -6.37
CA ARG A 76 14.55 -27.03 -6.92
C ARG A 76 13.93 -28.07 -7.86
N ASP A 77 12.78 -28.59 -7.49
CA ASP A 77 12.21 -29.79 -8.11
C ASP A 77 11.05 -29.46 -9.05
N VAL A 78 10.30 -28.39 -8.77
CA VAL A 78 9.20 -27.93 -9.62
C VAL A 78 9.76 -27.17 -10.82
N GLU A 79 9.46 -27.63 -12.03
CA GLU A 79 9.86 -26.96 -13.27
C GLU A 79 9.30 -25.53 -13.31
N GLY A 80 10.18 -24.52 -13.33
CA GLY A 80 9.79 -23.10 -13.25
C GLY A 80 9.32 -22.64 -11.87
N GLY A 81 9.41 -23.48 -10.82
CA GLY A 81 8.97 -23.12 -9.47
C GLY A 81 9.79 -21.99 -8.84
N TRP A 82 11.10 -21.91 -9.13
CA TRP A 82 11.94 -20.78 -8.74
C TRP A 82 11.42 -19.44 -9.29
N LEU A 83 10.92 -19.44 -10.53
CA LEU A 83 10.35 -18.25 -11.16
C LEU A 83 9.05 -17.86 -10.45
N LEU A 84 8.18 -18.83 -10.14
CA LEU A 84 6.96 -18.57 -9.37
C LEU A 84 7.26 -17.96 -8.01
N ARG A 85 8.23 -18.53 -7.25
CA ARG A 85 8.58 -18.02 -5.92
C ARG A 85 9.18 -16.61 -6.00
N TYR A 86 10.11 -16.36 -6.93
CA TYR A 86 10.70 -15.03 -7.06
C TYR A 86 9.73 -13.99 -7.62
N MET A 87 8.83 -14.36 -8.53
CA MET A 87 7.73 -13.49 -8.96
C MET A 87 6.80 -13.16 -7.78
N HIS A 88 6.49 -14.11 -6.91
CA HIS A 88 5.62 -13.86 -5.76
C HIS A 88 6.30 -12.94 -4.74
N ALA A 89 7.53 -13.27 -4.31
CA ALA A 89 8.27 -12.50 -3.32
C ALA A 89 8.64 -11.08 -3.80
N ASN A 90 9.27 -10.96 -4.97
CA ASN A 90 9.60 -9.64 -5.53
C ASN A 90 8.34 -8.90 -5.97
N GLY A 91 7.29 -9.61 -6.41
CA GLY A 91 6.02 -9.02 -6.77
C GLY A 91 5.30 -8.37 -5.59
N ALA A 92 5.44 -8.92 -4.38
CA ALA A 92 4.92 -8.28 -3.16
C ALA A 92 5.65 -6.95 -2.90
N SER A 93 6.98 -6.93 -3.03
CA SER A 93 7.78 -5.69 -2.94
C SER A 93 7.34 -4.67 -4.00
N MET A 94 7.22 -5.10 -5.26
CA MET A 94 6.74 -4.26 -6.36
C MET A 94 5.34 -3.70 -6.08
N PHE A 95 4.43 -4.52 -5.55
CA PHE A 95 3.07 -4.11 -5.23
C PHE A 95 3.07 -2.99 -4.18
N LEU A 96 3.89 -3.11 -3.14
CA LEU A 96 4.02 -2.06 -2.14
C LEU A 96 4.69 -0.81 -2.71
N ILE A 97 5.71 -0.92 -3.57
CA ILE A 97 6.32 0.24 -4.26
C ILE A 97 5.25 1.03 -5.03
N VAL A 98 4.49 0.37 -5.90
CA VAL A 98 3.50 1.06 -6.76
C VAL A 98 2.37 1.67 -5.94
N VAL A 99 1.95 1.03 -4.84
CA VAL A 99 0.93 1.57 -3.95
C VAL A 99 1.45 2.76 -3.14
N HIS A 100 2.71 2.75 -2.69
CA HIS A 100 3.31 3.94 -2.07
C HIS A 100 3.34 5.10 -3.07
N LEU A 101 3.78 4.89 -4.31
CA LEU A 101 3.74 5.92 -5.36
C LEU A 101 2.31 6.41 -5.61
N HIS A 102 1.32 5.52 -5.62
CA HIS A 102 -0.09 5.86 -5.75
C HIS A 102 -0.59 6.73 -4.59
N ILE A 103 -0.22 6.39 -3.34
CA ILE A 103 -0.56 7.16 -2.14
C ILE A 103 0.09 8.56 -2.20
N PHE A 104 1.38 8.65 -2.48
CA PHE A 104 2.10 9.91 -2.51
C PHE A 104 1.64 10.84 -3.64
N ARG A 105 1.31 10.31 -4.82
CA ARG A 105 0.60 11.09 -5.86
C ARG A 105 -0.71 11.67 -5.31
N GLY A 106 -1.48 10.84 -4.61
CA GLY A 106 -2.74 11.25 -3.99
C GLY A 106 -2.56 12.39 -2.98
N LEU A 107 -1.50 12.33 -2.17
CA LEU A 107 -1.12 13.40 -1.24
C LEU A 107 -0.68 14.67 -1.96
N TYR A 108 0.16 14.55 -2.99
CA TYR A 108 0.68 15.69 -3.75
C TYR A 108 -0.43 16.47 -4.47
N HIS A 109 -1.32 15.80 -5.17
CA HIS A 109 -2.42 16.44 -5.90
C HIS A 109 -3.67 16.68 -5.03
N ALA A 110 -3.57 16.48 -3.72
CA ALA A 110 -4.68 16.50 -2.77
C ALA A 110 -5.92 15.75 -3.26
N SER A 111 -5.73 14.57 -3.87
CA SER A 111 -6.82 13.75 -4.43
C SER A 111 -7.77 13.22 -3.34
N TYR A 112 -7.37 13.32 -2.08
CA TYR A 112 -8.19 13.02 -0.90
C TYR A 112 -9.25 14.09 -0.61
N SER A 113 -9.16 15.29 -1.23
CA SER A 113 -10.15 16.34 -1.00
C SER A 113 -11.52 15.97 -1.56
N SER A 114 -12.55 16.63 -1.04
CA SER A 114 -13.92 16.52 -1.54
C SER A 114 -14.03 16.62 -3.07
N PRO A 115 -14.85 15.80 -3.75
CA PRO A 115 -15.84 14.85 -3.20
C PRO A 115 -15.34 13.39 -3.13
N ARG A 116 -14.02 13.17 -2.98
CA ARG A 116 -13.39 11.83 -3.04
C ARG A 116 -12.98 11.28 -1.67
N GLU A 117 -13.65 11.72 -0.61
CA GLU A 117 -13.37 11.28 0.77
C GLU A 117 -13.49 9.76 0.87
N PHE A 118 -14.55 9.18 0.30
CA PHE A 118 -14.78 7.73 0.35
C PHE A 118 -13.73 6.93 -0.45
N VAL A 119 -13.29 7.44 -1.59
CA VAL A 119 -12.18 6.85 -2.37
C VAL A 119 -10.92 6.77 -1.50
N ARG A 120 -10.59 7.86 -0.80
CA ARG A 120 -9.43 7.88 0.11
C ARG A 120 -9.61 6.88 1.27
N CYS A 121 -10.77 6.85 1.91
CA CYS A 121 -11.03 5.92 3.01
C CYS A 121 -10.89 4.45 2.55
N LEU A 122 -11.48 4.08 1.41
CA LEU A 122 -11.30 2.76 0.82
C LEU A 122 -9.83 2.48 0.51
N GLY A 123 -9.07 3.46 0.03
CA GLY A 123 -7.63 3.33 -0.19
C GLY A 123 -6.85 3.02 1.09
N VAL A 124 -7.24 3.58 2.24
CA VAL A 124 -6.63 3.26 3.55
C VAL A 124 -7.01 1.85 4.00
N VAL A 125 -8.27 1.42 3.80
CA VAL A 125 -8.70 0.05 4.09
C VAL A 125 -7.94 -0.97 3.22
N ILE A 126 -7.79 -0.69 1.92
CA ILE A 126 -6.97 -1.48 0.99
C ILE A 126 -5.53 -1.57 1.50
N PHE A 127 -4.93 -0.46 1.92
CA PHE A 127 -3.57 -0.45 2.43
C PHE A 127 -3.41 -1.29 3.71
N LEU A 128 -4.38 -1.24 4.63
CA LEU A 128 -4.41 -2.11 5.80
C LEU A 128 -4.51 -3.59 5.42
N LEU A 129 -5.41 -3.94 4.49
CA LEU A 129 -5.53 -5.31 3.98
C LEU A 129 -4.23 -5.79 3.33
N MET A 130 -3.54 -4.93 2.56
CA MET A 130 -2.24 -5.25 1.98
C MET A 130 -1.17 -5.52 3.03
N ILE A 131 -1.09 -4.71 4.10
CA ILE A 131 -0.16 -4.92 5.21
C ILE A 131 -0.39 -6.29 5.86
N VAL A 132 -1.65 -6.59 6.20
CA VAL A 132 -1.99 -7.86 6.85
C VAL A 132 -1.73 -9.05 5.92
N THR A 133 -2.08 -8.93 4.64
CA THR A 133 -1.85 -9.99 3.63
C THR A 133 -0.37 -10.25 3.44
N ALA A 134 0.45 -9.20 3.29
CA ALA A 134 1.90 -9.34 3.11
C ALA A 134 2.58 -9.91 4.37
N PHE A 135 2.17 -9.48 5.57
CA PHE A 135 2.70 -10.04 6.82
C PHE A 135 2.33 -11.52 6.98
N THR A 136 1.06 -11.87 6.82
CA THR A 136 0.62 -13.28 6.91
C THR A 136 1.19 -14.16 5.82
N GLY A 137 1.56 -13.61 4.66
CA GLY A 137 2.26 -14.30 3.57
C GLY A 137 3.78 -14.43 3.75
N TYR A 138 4.36 -13.57 4.60
CA TYR A 138 5.78 -13.66 4.96
C TYR A 138 6.07 -14.77 5.97
N VAL A 139 5.05 -15.25 6.70
CA VAL A 139 5.20 -16.31 7.71
C VAL A 139 5.32 -17.73 7.12
N PRO A 140 4.55 -18.13 6.08
CA PRO A 140 4.58 -19.47 5.47
C PRO A 140 5.95 -20.06 5.09
N PRO A 141 6.95 -19.30 4.60
CA PRO A 141 8.28 -19.88 4.36
C PRO A 141 8.94 -20.49 5.61
N TRP A 142 8.50 -20.09 6.80
CA TRP A 142 8.90 -20.66 8.08
C TRP A 142 10.42 -20.64 8.33
N GLY A 143 11.07 -19.57 7.86
CA GLY A 143 12.45 -19.25 8.21
C GLY A 143 12.57 -18.47 9.53
N GLN A 144 13.80 -18.17 9.94
CA GLN A 144 14.05 -17.45 11.21
C GLN A 144 13.37 -16.08 11.26
N MET A 145 13.47 -15.28 10.21
CA MET A 145 12.83 -13.95 10.18
C MET A 145 11.32 -14.04 10.15
N SER A 146 10.75 -15.01 9.42
CA SER A 146 9.32 -15.32 9.41
C SER A 146 8.80 -15.65 10.81
N PHE A 147 9.44 -16.58 11.52
CA PHE A 147 9.00 -17.05 12.83
C PHE A 147 9.11 -15.98 13.92
N TRP A 148 10.28 -15.32 14.01
CA TRP A 148 10.51 -14.30 15.02
C TRP A 148 9.75 -13.01 14.72
N GLY A 149 9.61 -12.64 13.45
CA GLY A 149 8.74 -11.55 13.02
C GLY A 149 7.28 -11.81 13.43
N ALA A 150 6.78 -13.03 13.22
CA ALA A 150 5.45 -13.43 13.67
C ALA A 150 5.31 -13.30 15.20
N THR A 151 6.27 -13.83 15.95
CA THR A 151 6.29 -13.80 17.42
C THR A 151 6.26 -12.37 17.95
N VAL A 152 7.17 -11.52 17.47
CA VAL A 152 7.26 -10.12 17.91
C VAL A 152 5.97 -9.37 17.57
N ILE A 153 5.55 -9.37 16.30
CA ILE A 153 4.40 -8.56 15.85
C ILE A 153 3.10 -8.97 16.53
N THR A 154 2.83 -10.28 16.64
CA THR A 154 1.60 -10.75 17.28
C THR A 154 1.62 -10.53 18.80
N SER A 155 2.78 -10.64 19.47
CA SER A 155 2.90 -10.35 20.90
C SER A 155 2.66 -8.87 21.25
N LEU A 156 2.73 -7.96 20.27
CA LEU A 156 2.36 -6.55 20.48
C LEU A 156 0.88 -6.38 20.80
N ALA A 157 0.00 -7.30 20.38
CA ALA A 157 -1.41 -7.27 20.74
C ALA A 157 -1.64 -7.42 22.26
N SER A 158 -0.65 -7.97 23.00
CA SER A 158 -0.70 -8.05 24.46
C SER A 158 -0.68 -6.66 25.14
N ALA A 159 -0.34 -5.60 24.40
CA ALA A 159 -0.37 -4.23 24.90
C ALA A 159 -1.80 -3.66 25.07
N ILE A 160 -2.83 -4.35 24.55
CA ILE A 160 -4.22 -3.93 24.70
C ILE A 160 -4.66 -4.17 26.16
N PRO A 161 -5.08 -3.12 26.90
CA PRO A 161 -5.56 -3.29 28.27
C PRO A 161 -6.73 -4.27 28.34
N VAL A 162 -6.86 -4.97 29.46
CA VAL A 162 -7.98 -5.89 29.80
C VAL A 162 -8.01 -7.20 29.01
N VAL A 163 -7.73 -7.21 27.71
CA VAL A 163 -7.94 -8.39 26.83
C VAL A 163 -6.70 -8.85 26.06
N GLY A 164 -5.56 -8.16 26.18
CA GLY A 164 -4.37 -8.39 25.35
C GLY A 164 -3.88 -9.84 25.32
N ASP A 165 -3.65 -10.45 26.48
CA ASP A 165 -3.13 -11.83 26.55
C ASP A 165 -4.14 -12.87 26.02
N THR A 166 -5.44 -12.64 26.23
CA THR A 166 -6.51 -13.46 25.65
C THR A 166 -6.49 -13.42 24.13
N ILE A 167 -6.30 -12.23 23.54
CA ILE A 167 -6.20 -12.05 22.08
C ILE A 167 -4.96 -12.76 21.54
N VAL A 168 -3.81 -12.61 22.20
CA VAL A 168 -2.56 -13.25 21.76
C VAL A 168 -2.68 -14.77 21.80
N THR A 169 -3.15 -15.33 22.91
CA THR A 169 -3.34 -16.79 23.08
C THR A 169 -4.33 -17.33 22.04
N TRP A 170 -5.42 -16.60 21.77
CA TRP A 170 -6.37 -16.96 20.72
C TRP A 170 -5.72 -16.91 19.32
N LEU A 171 -4.98 -15.84 19.01
CA LEU A 171 -4.33 -15.62 17.72
C LEU A 171 -3.25 -16.64 17.42
N TRP A 172 -2.52 -17.10 18.44
CA TRP A 172 -1.58 -18.21 18.33
C TRP A 172 -2.28 -19.58 18.29
N GLY A 173 -3.45 -19.69 18.91
CA GLY A 173 -4.11 -20.99 19.08
C GLY A 173 -3.30 -21.92 20.00
N GLY A 174 -2.55 -21.34 20.93
CA GLY A 174 -1.58 -22.00 21.80
C GLY A 174 -0.80 -20.99 22.65
N PHE A 175 0.28 -21.43 23.28
CA PHE A 175 1.10 -20.60 24.17
C PHE A 175 2.24 -19.85 23.46
N SER A 176 2.53 -20.22 22.22
CA SER A 176 3.57 -19.60 21.39
C SER A 176 3.19 -19.72 19.91
N VAL A 177 3.94 -19.06 19.04
CA VAL A 177 3.85 -19.28 17.59
C VAL A 177 4.28 -20.73 17.30
N ASP A 178 3.38 -21.51 16.70
CA ASP A 178 3.57 -22.93 16.41
C ASP A 178 2.70 -23.35 15.20
N ASN A 179 2.51 -24.64 14.97
CA ASN A 179 1.79 -25.22 13.84
C ASN A 179 0.37 -24.69 13.66
N ALA A 180 -0.36 -24.46 14.76
CA ALA A 180 -1.69 -23.86 14.71
C ALA A 180 -1.66 -22.44 14.10
N THR A 181 -0.68 -21.63 14.50
CA THR A 181 -0.46 -20.28 13.94
C THR A 181 -0.11 -20.34 12.46
N LEU A 182 0.83 -21.21 12.08
CA LEU A 182 1.28 -21.34 10.70
C LEU A 182 0.13 -21.69 9.75
N ASN A 183 -0.64 -22.73 10.08
CA ASN A 183 -1.75 -23.19 9.26
C ASN A 183 -2.84 -22.11 9.13
N ARG A 184 -3.18 -21.45 10.25
CA ARG A 184 -4.13 -20.32 10.25
C ARG A 184 -3.66 -19.16 9.40
N PHE A 185 -2.38 -18.79 9.49
CA PHE A 185 -1.82 -17.69 8.71
C PHE A 185 -1.79 -18.00 7.23
N PHE A 186 -1.48 -19.25 6.84
CA PHE A 186 -1.63 -19.68 5.45
C PHE A 186 -3.08 -19.58 4.95
N SER A 187 -4.06 -20.05 5.73
CA SER A 187 -5.48 -19.94 5.37
C SER A 187 -5.93 -18.49 5.20
N LEU A 188 -5.56 -17.59 6.14
CA LEU A 188 -5.87 -16.17 6.06
C LEU A 188 -5.17 -15.50 4.86
N HIS A 189 -3.90 -15.81 4.64
CA HIS A 189 -3.13 -15.26 3.52
C HIS A 189 -3.74 -15.66 2.16
N HIS A 190 -4.34 -16.84 2.06
CA HIS A 190 -5.04 -17.26 0.85
C HIS A 190 -6.42 -16.56 0.68
N LEU A 191 -7.09 -16.21 1.78
CA LEU A 191 -8.41 -15.55 1.75
C LEU A 191 -8.33 -14.04 1.47
N LEU A 192 -7.44 -13.34 2.16
CA LEU A 192 -7.37 -11.86 2.15
C LEU A 192 -7.19 -11.22 0.76
N PRO A 193 -6.44 -11.80 -0.20
CA PRO A 193 -6.33 -11.27 -1.56
C PRO A 193 -7.68 -11.14 -2.28
N PHE A 194 -8.64 -12.04 -2.02
CA PHE A 194 -9.98 -11.94 -2.62
C PHE A 194 -10.81 -10.81 -2.01
N ILE A 195 -10.67 -10.58 -0.70
CA ILE A 195 -11.25 -9.41 -0.03
C ILE A 195 -10.61 -8.13 -0.59
N LEU A 196 -9.30 -8.16 -0.85
CA LEU A 196 -8.56 -7.06 -1.45
C LEU A 196 -9.04 -6.75 -2.89
N VAL A 197 -9.39 -7.77 -3.69
CA VAL A 197 -10.05 -7.58 -5.00
C VAL A 197 -11.38 -6.87 -4.82
N GLY A 198 -12.24 -7.35 -3.92
CA GLY A 198 -13.54 -6.74 -3.63
C GLY A 198 -13.42 -5.27 -3.20
N ALA A 199 -12.50 -4.97 -2.28
CA ALA A 199 -12.21 -3.60 -1.85
C ALA A 199 -11.69 -2.72 -3.00
N SER A 200 -10.85 -3.28 -3.88
CA SER A 200 -10.32 -2.58 -5.06
C SER A 200 -11.41 -2.24 -6.07
N LEU A 201 -12.39 -3.13 -6.27
CA LEU A 201 -13.56 -2.88 -7.10
C LEU A 201 -14.45 -1.77 -6.51
N LEU A 202 -14.69 -1.78 -5.19
CA LEU A 202 -15.41 -0.70 -4.52
C LEU A 202 -14.67 0.64 -4.63
N HIS A 203 -13.34 0.62 -4.51
CA HIS A 203 -12.50 1.81 -4.65
C HIS A 203 -12.62 2.41 -6.05
N LEU A 204 -12.58 1.58 -7.10
CA LEU A 204 -12.75 2.02 -8.48
C LEU A 204 -14.18 2.52 -8.75
N ALA A 205 -15.20 1.86 -8.20
CA ALA A 205 -16.60 2.31 -8.30
C ALA A 205 -16.80 3.70 -7.68
N ALA A 206 -16.25 3.92 -6.47
CA ALA A 206 -16.29 5.23 -5.81
C ALA A 206 -15.54 6.31 -6.61
N LEU A 207 -14.43 5.95 -7.26
CA LEU A 207 -13.71 6.86 -8.15
C LEU A 207 -14.55 7.17 -9.40
N HIS A 208 -15.19 6.17 -9.99
CA HIS A 208 -16.00 6.31 -11.20
C HIS A 208 -17.26 7.16 -10.99
N GLN A 209 -17.73 7.27 -9.75
CA GLN A 209 -18.84 8.16 -9.39
C GLN A 209 -18.48 9.65 -9.54
N TYR A 210 -17.22 10.04 -9.29
CA TYR A 210 -16.79 11.45 -9.22
C TYR A 210 -15.70 11.84 -10.22
N GLY A 211 -15.24 10.92 -11.07
CA GLY A 211 -14.15 11.20 -12.01
C GLY A 211 -12.77 11.23 -11.36
N SER A 212 -11.74 11.02 -12.17
CA SER A 212 -10.35 11.26 -11.76
C SER A 212 -10.08 12.76 -11.52
N ASN A 213 -9.22 13.05 -10.54
CA ASN A 213 -8.60 14.38 -10.46
C ASN A 213 -7.54 14.55 -11.56
N ASN A 214 -7.06 15.78 -11.77
CA ASN A 214 -6.01 16.11 -12.76
C ASN A 214 -4.83 16.87 -12.11
N PRO A 215 -3.67 17.02 -12.79
CA PRO A 215 -2.50 17.68 -12.22
C PRO A 215 -2.73 19.12 -11.76
N LEU A 216 -3.66 19.84 -12.40
CA LEU A 216 -4.01 21.21 -12.06
C LEU A 216 -4.96 21.29 -10.85
N GLY A 217 -5.70 20.21 -10.57
CA GLY A 217 -6.66 20.15 -9.47
C GLY A 217 -7.92 20.98 -9.70
N VAL A 218 -8.22 21.36 -10.94
CA VAL A 218 -9.39 22.16 -11.31
C VAL A 218 -10.53 21.27 -11.81
N HIS A 219 -11.73 21.84 -11.98
CA HIS A 219 -12.82 21.17 -12.69
C HIS A 219 -12.37 20.81 -14.11
N SER A 220 -12.73 19.62 -14.62
CA SER A 220 -12.17 19.12 -15.89
C SER A 220 -13.18 18.51 -16.87
N GLU A 221 -14.48 18.62 -16.61
CA GLU A 221 -15.54 18.17 -17.55
C GLU A 221 -15.56 18.90 -18.90
N MET A 222 -14.83 20.02 -19.03
CA MET A 222 -14.73 20.82 -20.24
C MET A 222 -13.78 20.20 -21.26
N ASP A 223 -12.82 19.38 -20.80
CA ASP A 223 -11.87 18.69 -21.67
C ASP A 223 -11.61 17.27 -21.15
N GLN A 224 -12.47 16.36 -21.61
CA GLN A 224 -12.38 14.94 -21.32
C GLN A 224 -12.33 14.15 -22.63
N ILE A 225 -11.55 13.07 -22.60
CA ILE A 225 -11.46 12.09 -23.68
C ILE A 225 -11.81 10.72 -23.13
N SER A 226 -12.24 9.80 -24.00
CA SER A 226 -12.51 8.42 -23.61
C SER A 226 -11.25 7.73 -23.08
N PHE A 227 -11.42 6.77 -22.17
CA PHE A 227 -10.29 6.01 -21.63
C PHE A 227 -9.54 5.25 -22.72
N TYR A 228 -10.27 4.47 -23.52
CA TYR A 228 -9.71 3.80 -24.69
C TYR A 228 -9.83 4.71 -25.92
N PRO A 229 -8.80 4.80 -26.80
CA PRO A 229 -7.49 4.13 -26.71
C PRO A 229 -6.43 4.94 -25.94
N TYR A 230 -6.70 6.20 -25.61
CA TYR A 230 -5.68 7.17 -25.20
C TYR A 230 -4.96 6.80 -23.90
N PHE A 231 -5.71 6.51 -22.84
CA PHE A 231 -5.12 6.11 -21.56
C PHE A 231 -4.67 4.66 -21.56
N TYR A 232 -5.29 3.79 -22.36
CA TYR A 232 -4.82 2.42 -22.56
C TYR A 232 -3.37 2.37 -23.07
N VAL A 233 -3.03 3.08 -24.15
CA VAL A 233 -1.67 3.06 -24.69
C VAL A 233 -0.65 3.68 -23.71
N LYS A 234 -1.08 4.68 -22.95
CA LYS A 234 -0.25 5.32 -21.93
C LYS A 234 0.00 4.41 -20.72
N ASP A 235 -1.02 3.70 -20.27
CA ASP A 235 -0.90 2.68 -19.23
C ASP A 235 0.00 1.54 -19.72
N LEU A 236 -0.14 1.11 -20.98
CA LEU A 236 0.72 0.08 -21.59
C LEU A 236 2.20 0.46 -21.54
N VAL A 237 2.56 1.72 -21.79
CA VAL A 237 3.95 2.20 -21.61
C VAL A 237 4.41 2.00 -20.16
N GLY A 238 3.57 2.37 -19.19
CA GLY A 238 3.84 2.16 -17.77
C GLY A 238 3.99 0.67 -17.40
N TRP A 239 3.15 -0.19 -17.96
CA TRP A 239 3.17 -1.63 -17.73
C TRP A 239 4.43 -2.29 -18.30
N VAL A 240 4.85 -1.90 -19.50
CA VAL A 240 6.10 -2.40 -20.11
C VAL A 240 7.31 -1.93 -19.32
N ALA A 241 7.35 -0.66 -18.92
CA ALA A 241 8.42 -0.13 -18.07
C ALA A 241 8.49 -0.88 -16.73
N PHE A 242 7.33 -1.16 -16.12
CA PHE A 242 7.25 -1.99 -14.93
C PHE A 242 7.73 -3.42 -15.16
N ALA A 243 7.34 -4.06 -16.26
CA ALA A 243 7.75 -5.43 -16.58
C ALA A 243 9.27 -5.54 -16.75
N ILE A 244 9.91 -4.56 -17.39
CA ILE A 244 11.37 -4.48 -17.48
C ILE A 244 11.99 -4.33 -16.09
N PHE A 245 11.49 -3.40 -15.27
CA PHE A 245 11.98 -3.21 -13.92
C PHE A 245 11.82 -4.46 -13.05
N PHE A 246 10.64 -5.07 -13.07
CA PHE A 246 10.33 -6.28 -12.31
C PHE A 246 11.17 -7.48 -12.76
N SER A 247 11.41 -7.61 -14.08
CA SER A 247 12.30 -8.62 -14.65
C SER A 247 13.73 -8.52 -14.11
N ILE A 248 14.28 -7.29 -13.99
CA ILE A 248 15.61 -7.09 -13.39
C ILE A 248 15.65 -7.64 -11.95
N TRP A 249 14.63 -7.34 -11.15
CA TRP A 249 14.56 -7.82 -9.77
C TRP A 249 14.33 -9.32 -9.66
N ILE A 250 13.68 -9.96 -10.63
CA ILE A 250 13.50 -11.42 -10.62
C ILE A 250 14.77 -12.14 -11.05
N PHE A 251 15.35 -11.77 -12.20
CA PHE A 251 16.39 -12.59 -12.83
C PHE A 251 17.82 -12.23 -12.41
N TYR A 252 18.06 -10.99 -11.99
CA TYR A 252 19.41 -10.52 -11.66
C TYR A 252 19.62 -10.19 -10.18
N ALA A 253 18.57 -9.74 -9.49
CA ALA A 253 18.65 -9.37 -8.07
C ALA A 253 17.55 -10.01 -7.17
N PRO A 254 17.25 -11.32 -7.29
CA PRO A 254 16.07 -11.96 -6.69
C PRO A 254 15.96 -11.88 -5.17
N ASN A 255 17.09 -11.70 -4.48
CA ASN A 255 17.18 -11.76 -3.02
C ASN A 255 17.60 -10.43 -2.37
N VAL A 256 17.89 -9.40 -3.16
CA VAL A 256 18.40 -8.11 -2.63
C VAL A 256 17.35 -7.41 -1.75
N LEU A 257 16.06 -7.59 -2.03
CA LEU A 257 14.97 -6.99 -1.25
C LEU A 257 14.54 -7.83 -0.04
N GLY A 258 15.04 -9.06 0.11
CA GLY A 258 14.71 -9.95 1.23
C GLY A 258 15.81 -9.98 2.30
N HIS A 259 15.59 -10.78 3.35
CA HIS A 259 16.56 -10.96 4.43
C HIS A 259 17.26 -12.34 4.37
N PRO A 260 18.60 -12.43 4.38
CA PRO A 260 19.34 -13.69 4.29
C PRO A 260 18.97 -14.73 5.35
N ASP A 261 18.75 -14.29 6.60
CA ASP A 261 18.38 -15.18 7.71
C ASP A 261 17.05 -15.93 7.48
N ASN A 262 16.20 -15.49 6.54
CA ASN A 262 15.00 -16.22 6.20
C ASN A 262 15.25 -17.48 5.35
N TYR A 263 16.51 -17.73 4.95
CA TYR A 263 16.98 -19.00 4.40
C TYR A 263 17.51 -19.97 5.47
N ILE A 264 17.37 -19.63 6.76
CA ILE A 264 17.65 -20.53 7.88
C ILE A 264 16.29 -21.03 8.41
N PRO A 265 16.06 -22.35 8.53
CA PRO A 265 14.83 -22.88 9.12
C PRO A 265 14.57 -22.30 10.51
N ALA A 266 13.30 -22.01 10.81
CA ALA A 266 12.92 -21.45 12.11
C ALA A 266 13.40 -22.34 13.27
N ASN A 267 14.04 -21.70 14.26
CA ASN A 267 14.37 -22.34 15.52
C ASN A 267 13.82 -21.47 16.66
N PRO A 268 12.90 -21.99 17.49
CA PRO A 268 12.26 -21.22 18.55
C PRO A 268 13.20 -20.91 19.73
N MET A 269 14.38 -21.53 19.79
CA MET A 269 15.30 -21.38 20.93
C MET A 269 16.21 -20.14 20.79
N PRO A 270 16.98 -19.93 19.69
CA PRO A 270 17.75 -18.72 19.51
C PRO A 270 17.01 -17.68 18.66
N THR A 271 16.89 -16.47 19.20
CA THR A 271 16.53 -15.27 18.44
C THR A 271 17.70 -14.85 17.54
N PRO A 272 17.49 -14.53 16.25
CA PRO A 272 18.49 -13.90 15.41
C PRO A 272 19.03 -12.61 16.05
N PRO A 273 20.32 -12.28 15.85
CA PRO A 273 20.90 -11.06 16.43
C PRO A 273 20.22 -9.77 15.98
N HIS A 274 19.67 -9.74 14.76
CA HIS A 274 19.03 -8.57 14.17
C HIS A 274 17.67 -8.92 13.55
N ILE A 275 16.62 -8.94 14.39
CA ILE A 275 15.25 -9.16 13.94
C ILE A 275 14.69 -7.84 13.39
N VAL A 276 14.41 -7.81 12.08
CA VAL A 276 13.76 -6.70 11.41
C VAL A 276 12.67 -7.20 10.46
N PRO A 277 11.57 -6.45 10.28
CA PRO A 277 10.58 -6.81 9.29
C PRO A 277 11.05 -6.44 7.88
N GLU A 278 10.33 -6.92 6.87
CA GLU A 278 10.55 -6.54 5.47
C GLU A 278 10.54 -5.02 5.25
N TRP A 279 11.25 -4.57 4.22
CA TRP A 279 11.60 -3.16 4.03
C TRP A 279 10.39 -2.20 4.02
N TYR A 280 9.27 -2.65 3.47
CA TYR A 280 8.04 -1.87 3.38
C TYR A 280 7.30 -1.69 4.71
N PHE A 281 7.67 -2.42 5.76
CA PHE A 281 7.17 -2.24 7.12
C PHE A 281 8.10 -1.40 8.01
N LEU A 282 9.35 -1.18 7.59
CA LEU A 282 10.35 -0.46 8.37
C LEU A 282 9.89 0.92 8.86
N PRO A 283 9.17 1.74 8.06
CA PRO A 283 8.72 3.03 8.56
C PRO A 283 7.68 2.95 9.70
N ILE A 284 6.86 1.90 9.75
CA ILE A 284 5.90 1.66 10.86
C ILE A 284 6.64 1.08 12.06
N HIS A 285 7.55 0.13 11.80
CA HIS A 285 8.44 -0.44 12.80
C HIS A 285 9.25 0.65 13.53
N ALA A 286 9.82 1.60 12.79
CA ALA A 286 10.54 2.75 13.32
C ALA A 286 9.68 3.59 14.26
N ILE A 287 8.46 3.95 13.86
CA ILE A 287 7.54 4.72 14.72
C ILE A 287 7.26 3.97 16.03
N LEU A 288 7.00 2.66 15.96
CA LEU A 288 6.70 1.85 17.14
C LEU A 288 7.87 1.84 18.14
N ARG A 289 9.09 1.61 17.66
CA ARG A 289 10.28 1.47 18.52
C ARG A 289 10.85 2.81 19.01
N SER A 290 10.50 3.92 18.36
CA SER A 290 10.96 5.25 18.80
C SER A 290 10.34 5.71 20.10
N ILE A 291 9.20 5.11 20.50
CA ILE A 291 8.54 5.39 21.77
C ILE A 291 9.03 4.38 22.81
N PRO A 292 9.66 4.81 23.92
CA PRO A 292 10.26 3.93 24.92
C PRO A 292 9.23 3.31 25.88
N ASP A 293 8.08 2.88 25.34
CA ASP A 293 7.04 2.15 26.06
C ASP A 293 6.30 1.22 25.09
N LYS A 294 6.08 -0.05 25.46
CA LYS A 294 5.41 -1.02 24.60
C LYS A 294 3.99 -0.57 24.24
N SER A 295 3.22 -0.11 25.23
CA SER A 295 1.83 0.29 25.03
C SER A 295 1.73 1.58 24.21
N GLY A 296 2.61 2.54 24.46
CA GLY A 296 2.74 3.79 23.72
C GLY A 296 3.17 3.56 22.28
N GLY A 297 4.12 2.67 22.03
CA GLY A 297 4.55 2.28 20.69
C GLY A 297 3.42 1.67 19.87
N VAL A 298 2.67 0.73 20.46
CA VAL A 298 1.47 0.14 19.83
C VAL A 298 0.38 1.19 19.63
N ALA A 299 0.15 2.04 20.64
CA ALA A 299 -0.82 3.12 20.60
C ALA A 299 -0.48 4.17 19.54
N ALA A 300 0.79 4.34 19.16
CA ALA A 300 1.20 5.27 18.12
C ALA A 300 1.01 4.76 16.68
N ILE A 301 0.86 3.45 16.48
CA ILE A 301 0.53 2.89 15.17
C ILE A 301 -0.89 3.31 14.74
N ALA A 302 -1.87 3.26 15.64
CA ALA A 302 -3.26 3.58 15.30
C ALA A 302 -3.45 5.04 14.79
N PRO A 303 -2.86 6.08 15.42
CA PRO A 303 -2.81 7.43 14.92
C PRO A 303 -2.28 7.57 13.49
N VAL A 304 -1.33 6.73 13.05
CA VAL A 304 -0.85 6.76 11.65
C VAL A 304 -2.02 6.57 10.68
N PHE A 305 -2.85 5.55 10.92
CA PHE A 305 -4.01 5.26 10.07
C PHE A 305 -5.14 6.27 10.29
N ILE A 306 -5.36 6.72 11.53
CA ILE A 306 -6.35 7.76 11.84
C ILE A 306 -6.00 9.07 11.11
N CYS A 307 -4.74 9.47 11.08
CA CYS A 307 -4.28 10.64 10.34
C CYS A 307 -4.54 10.52 8.83
N LEU A 308 -4.30 9.35 8.24
CA LEU A 308 -4.58 9.10 6.82
C LEU A 308 -6.08 9.13 6.50
N LEU A 309 -6.93 8.65 7.43
CA LEU A 309 -8.39 8.68 7.35
C LEU A 309 -8.98 10.06 7.62
N ALA A 310 -8.36 10.87 8.49
CA ALA A 310 -8.83 12.20 8.85
C ALA A 310 -8.55 13.25 7.76
N LEU A 311 -7.50 13.03 6.96
CA LEU A 311 -7.01 13.97 5.95
C LEU A 311 -8.09 14.52 4.97
N PRO A 312 -9.03 13.71 4.43
CA PRO A 312 -10.12 14.20 3.57
C PRO A 312 -11.05 15.22 4.23
N PHE A 313 -11.20 15.17 5.54
CA PHE A 313 -12.23 15.92 6.28
C PHE A 313 -11.75 17.31 6.71
N PHE A 314 -10.51 17.68 6.38
CA PHE A 314 -10.00 19.04 6.58
C PHE A 314 -10.56 20.00 5.52
N LYS A 315 -11.67 20.67 5.83
CA LYS A 315 -12.42 21.55 4.91
C LYS A 315 -11.78 22.92 4.62
N SER A 316 -10.47 23.11 4.80
CA SER A 316 -9.89 24.46 4.76
C SER A 316 -9.46 24.96 3.37
N MET A 317 -9.31 24.09 2.36
CA MET A 317 -8.60 24.41 1.12
C MET A 317 -9.52 24.49 -0.11
N TYR A 318 -9.54 25.61 -0.82
CA TYR A 318 -10.18 25.73 -2.14
C TYR A 318 -9.27 25.24 -3.27
N VAL A 319 -8.03 25.75 -3.31
CA VAL A 319 -6.99 25.27 -4.23
C VAL A 319 -6.45 23.94 -3.72
N ARG A 320 -6.53 22.91 -4.55
CA ARG A 320 -6.18 21.53 -4.17
C ARG A 320 -4.81 21.08 -4.68
N SER A 321 -4.42 21.37 -5.92
CA SER A 321 -3.10 20.92 -6.41
C SER A 321 -1.95 21.61 -5.69
N SER A 322 -0.91 20.86 -5.32
CA SER A 322 0.31 21.45 -4.72
C SER A 322 1.13 22.26 -5.72
N SER A 323 0.93 22.09 -7.03
CA SER A 323 1.59 22.90 -8.06
C SER A 323 1.35 24.40 -7.91
N PHE A 324 0.24 24.79 -7.28
CA PHE A 324 -0.14 26.19 -7.02
C PHE A 324 -0.03 26.57 -5.54
N ARG A 325 0.63 25.74 -4.72
CA ARG A 325 0.73 25.92 -3.27
C ARG A 325 2.17 25.67 -2.83
N PRO A 326 3.09 26.64 -3.00
CA PRO A 326 4.52 26.46 -2.74
C PRO A 326 4.82 25.95 -1.31
N ILE A 327 4.12 26.49 -0.30
CA ILE A 327 4.27 26.06 1.10
C ILE A 327 3.88 24.59 1.26
N HIS A 328 2.71 24.19 0.72
CA HIS A 328 2.26 22.79 0.79
C HIS A 328 3.17 21.85 -0.01
N GLN A 329 3.69 22.31 -1.15
CA GLN A 329 4.65 21.55 -1.96
C GLN A 329 5.94 21.25 -1.16
N GLY A 330 6.49 22.25 -0.46
CA GLY A 330 7.63 22.06 0.44
C GLY A 330 7.32 21.09 1.58
N ILE A 331 6.18 21.25 2.23
CA ILE A 331 5.71 20.34 3.31
C ILE A 331 5.56 18.90 2.82
N PHE A 332 5.07 18.69 1.59
CA PHE A 332 4.99 17.36 0.97
C PHE A 332 6.36 16.72 0.77
N TRP A 333 7.34 17.47 0.24
CA TRP A 333 8.68 16.91 0.00
C TRP A 333 9.40 16.61 1.31
N LEU A 334 9.19 17.42 2.35
CA LEU A 334 9.66 17.13 3.71
C LEU A 334 9.03 15.84 4.25
N LEU A 335 7.73 15.62 4.05
CA LEU A 335 7.09 14.36 4.42
C LEU A 335 7.71 13.17 3.67
N LEU A 336 7.95 13.28 2.36
CA LEU A 336 8.56 12.18 1.62
C LEU A 336 9.95 11.85 2.14
N ALA A 337 10.79 12.87 2.39
CA ALA A 337 12.12 12.69 2.95
C ALA A 337 12.07 12.05 4.36
N ASP A 338 11.13 12.50 5.20
CA ASP A 338 10.86 11.93 6.52
C ASP A 338 10.49 10.44 6.45
N ARG A 339 9.62 10.05 5.51
CA ARG A 339 9.22 8.64 5.32
C ARG A 339 10.38 7.75 4.86
N LEU A 340 11.25 8.26 4.01
CA LEU A 340 12.46 7.54 3.59
C LEU A 340 13.44 7.41 4.77
N LEU A 341 13.61 8.47 5.56
CA LEU A 341 14.45 8.44 6.76
C LEU A 341 13.92 7.45 7.81
N LEU A 342 12.61 7.40 8.04
CA LEU A 342 11.98 6.40 8.91
C LEU A 342 12.20 4.98 8.42
N GLY A 343 12.13 4.75 7.10
CA GLY A 343 12.46 3.46 6.51
C GLY A 343 13.90 3.04 6.81
N TRP A 344 14.85 3.96 6.62
CA TRP A 344 16.25 3.70 6.94
C TRP A 344 16.49 3.44 8.44
N ILE A 345 15.94 4.28 9.32
CA ILE A 345 16.02 4.12 10.79
C ILE A 345 15.40 2.81 11.24
N GLY A 346 14.31 2.37 10.62
CA GLY A 346 13.64 1.13 10.99
C GLY A 346 14.52 -0.11 10.84
N CYS A 347 15.57 -0.04 9.99
CA CYS A 347 16.55 -1.10 9.77
C CYS A 347 17.80 -0.97 10.67
N GLN A 348 18.00 0.16 11.34
CA GLN A 348 19.18 0.37 12.18
C GLN A 348 19.02 -0.30 13.55
N PRO A 349 20.12 -0.66 14.25
CA PRO A 349 20.06 -1.18 15.61
C PRO A 349 19.46 -0.19 16.61
N VAL A 350 18.99 -0.68 17.77
CA VAL A 350 18.41 0.16 18.84
C VAL A 350 19.54 0.72 19.72
N GLU A 351 20.41 1.52 19.12
CA GLU A 351 21.56 2.15 19.81
C GLU A 351 21.70 3.63 19.42
N ALA A 352 22.54 4.36 20.13
CA ALA A 352 22.86 5.75 19.77
C ALA A 352 23.73 5.78 18.50
N PRO A 353 23.49 6.71 17.54
CA PRO A 353 22.55 7.83 17.59
C PRO A 353 21.15 7.52 17.04
N PHE A 354 20.88 6.29 16.58
CA PHE A 354 19.64 5.93 15.87
C PHE A 354 18.38 6.05 16.71
N VAL A 355 18.47 5.82 18.03
CA VAL A 355 17.33 6.06 18.94
C VAL A 355 16.91 7.53 18.92
N THR A 356 17.86 8.45 19.10
CA THR A 356 17.59 9.89 19.10
C THR A 356 17.12 10.38 17.74
N ILE A 357 17.79 9.93 16.66
CA ILE A 357 17.37 10.27 15.30
C ILE A 357 15.97 9.71 15.06
N GLY A 358 15.66 8.49 15.50
CA GLY A 358 14.36 7.87 15.29
C GLY A 358 13.20 8.54 16.02
N GLN A 359 13.44 9.34 17.06
CA GLN A 359 12.38 10.05 17.79
C GLN A 359 11.88 11.31 17.08
N ILE A 360 12.70 11.93 16.23
CA ILE A 360 12.34 13.17 15.53
C ILE A 360 11.36 12.92 14.36
N PRO A 361 11.59 11.95 13.45
CA PRO A 361 10.74 11.71 12.30
C PRO A 361 9.28 11.35 12.62
N PRO A 362 8.95 10.52 13.63
CA PRO A 362 7.55 10.30 14.01
C PRO A 362 6.85 11.61 14.39
N PHE A 363 7.53 12.51 15.10
CA PHE A 363 6.99 13.83 15.40
C PHE A 363 6.75 14.66 14.14
N VAL A 364 7.73 14.71 13.22
CA VAL A 364 7.60 15.41 11.92
C VAL A 364 6.45 14.83 11.09
N PHE A 365 6.31 13.50 11.07
CA PHE A 365 5.21 12.79 10.40
C PHE A 365 3.85 13.24 10.94
N PHE A 366 3.62 13.23 12.24
CA PHE A 366 2.35 13.69 12.81
C PHE A 366 2.14 15.18 12.65
N LEU A 367 3.22 15.96 12.72
CA LEU A 367 3.21 17.41 12.51
C LEU A 367 2.74 17.77 11.09
N PHE A 368 3.10 16.98 10.06
CA PHE A 368 2.58 17.16 8.71
C PHE A 368 1.05 17.19 8.68
N PHE A 369 0.39 16.21 9.31
CA PHE A 369 -1.07 16.14 9.34
C PHE A 369 -1.69 17.25 10.17
N ALA A 370 -1.04 17.65 11.27
CA ALA A 370 -1.50 18.74 12.12
C ALA A 370 -1.38 20.12 11.45
N ILE A 371 -0.34 20.34 10.65
CA ILE A 371 -0.09 21.62 9.96
C ILE A 371 -0.89 21.74 8.67
N THR A 372 -1.17 20.63 7.95
CA THR A 372 -1.86 20.67 6.64
C THR A 372 -3.12 21.55 6.60
N PRO A 373 -3.99 21.61 7.63
CA PRO A 373 -5.14 22.51 7.64
C PRO A 373 -4.80 24.00 7.68
N ILE A 374 -3.64 24.39 8.25
CA ILE A 374 -3.25 25.79 8.53
C ILE A 374 -3.00 26.57 7.23
N PRO A 375 -2.15 26.12 6.27
CA PRO A 375 -2.01 26.80 4.97
C PRO A 375 -3.34 26.94 4.24
N GLY A 376 -4.25 25.97 4.40
CA GLY A 376 -5.59 26.06 3.85
C GLY A 376 -6.39 27.21 4.44
N ARG A 377 -6.40 27.36 5.78
CA ARG A 377 -7.15 28.42 6.47
C ARG A 377 -6.59 29.81 6.15
N VAL A 378 -5.26 29.97 6.22
CA VAL A 378 -4.58 31.23 5.89
C VAL A 378 -4.77 31.57 4.41
N GLY A 379 -4.67 30.56 3.54
CA GLY A 379 -4.79 30.72 2.10
C GLY A 379 -6.15 31.19 1.59
N ARG A 380 -7.20 31.13 2.41
CA ARG A 380 -8.54 31.60 2.00
C ARG A 380 -8.60 33.11 1.75
N GLY A 381 -7.74 33.90 2.41
CA GLY A 381 -7.69 35.35 2.27
C GLY A 381 -6.82 35.84 1.10
N ILE A 382 -6.07 34.95 0.42
CA ILE A 382 -5.12 35.32 -0.63
C ILE A 382 -5.75 36.19 -1.73
N PRO A 383 -6.94 35.87 -2.29
CA PRO A 383 -7.54 36.71 -3.33
C PRO A 383 -7.79 38.16 -2.88
N ASN A 384 -8.13 38.38 -1.61
CA ASN A 384 -8.39 39.72 -1.08
C ASN A 384 -7.11 40.53 -0.87
N SER A 385 -5.97 39.85 -0.65
CA SER A 385 -4.68 40.51 -0.38
C SER A 385 -3.86 40.80 -1.64
N TYR A 386 -4.12 40.08 -2.73
CA TYR A 386 -3.39 40.20 -3.99
C TYR A 386 -4.32 40.48 -5.18
N THR A 387 -5.49 41.08 -4.92
CA THR A 387 -6.33 41.61 -5.99
C THR A 387 -5.63 42.81 -6.63
N ASP A 388 -5.65 42.88 -7.96
CA ASP A 388 -5.15 44.03 -8.72
C ASP A 388 -6.18 45.18 -8.76
N GLU A 389 -7.37 44.97 -8.17
CA GLU A 389 -8.33 46.04 -7.94
C GLU A 389 -7.76 46.98 -6.87
N THR A 390 -7.19 48.11 -7.30
CA THR A 390 -6.92 49.23 -6.41
C THR A 390 -8.25 49.70 -5.83
N ASP A 391 -8.38 49.72 -4.50
CA ASP A 391 -9.48 50.40 -3.80
C ASP A 391 -9.63 51.82 -4.40
N GLN A 392 -10.64 52.02 -5.26
CA GLN A 392 -11.07 53.33 -5.73
C GLN A 392 -12.16 53.90 -4.82
#